data_AF-A0A1J5FCT4-F1
#
_entry.id   AF-A0A1J5FCT4-F1
#
_cell.length_a   1.000
_cell.length_b   1.000
_cell.length_c   1.000
_cell.angle_alpha   90.00
_cell.angle_beta   90.00
_cell.angle_gamma   90.00
#
_symmetry.space_group_name_H-M   'P 1'
#
loop_
_entity.id
_entity.type
_entity.pdbx_description
1 polymer ?
#
loop_
_entity_poly.entity_id
_entity_poly.type
_entity_poly.pdbx_seq_one_letter_code
_entity_poly.pdbx_strand_id
1 'polypeptide(L)'
;MNTKILFPSLATLLVLIMGVYFLSNPSYEKSIRAKYYYETGDYKEALSLAKEAFTLDVYNRMASTVMAQSITSLKYSAYIDDAKKYMKQINEIAAKESISDADRAKIRLICEIMLSSYIKLAPSVVTDADLVKDVANYNLGFEKLLEKVDR
;
A
#
# COMPACT_ATOMS: atom_id res chain seq x y z
N MET A 1 52.79 7.73 8.34
CA MET A 1 51.93 7.55 7.15
C MET A 1 51.42 8.92 6.72
N ASN A 2 51.51 9.28 5.44
CA ASN A 2 51.11 10.62 4.97
C ASN A 2 49.60 10.83 5.23
N THR A 3 49.22 11.86 5.98
CA THR A 3 47.83 12.12 6.37
C THR A 3 46.91 12.30 5.16
N LYS A 4 47.45 12.80 4.04
CA LYS A 4 46.75 12.92 2.76
C LYS A 4 46.30 11.57 2.16
N ILE A 5 46.91 10.46 2.57
CA ILE A 5 46.59 9.11 2.09
C ILE A 5 45.86 8.31 3.18
N LEU A 6 46.20 8.53 4.45
CA LEU A 6 45.64 7.79 5.60
C LEU A 6 44.12 7.97 5.72
N PHE A 7 43.60 9.20 5.64
CA PHE A 7 42.16 9.43 5.78
C PHE A 7 41.33 8.85 4.63
N PRO A 8 41.70 9.03 3.35
CA PRO A 8 41.01 8.37 2.25
C PRO A 8 41.02 6.85 2.36
N SER A 9 42.18 6.24 2.66
CA SER A 9 42.28 4.78 2.79
C SER A 9 41.41 4.24 3.93
N LEU A 10 41.36 4.95 5.07
CA LEU A 10 40.50 4.57 6.19
C LEU A 10 39.02 4.71 5.84
N ALA A 11 38.63 5.79 5.15
CA ALA A 11 37.26 5.98 4.69
C ALA A 11 36.83 4.87 3.72
N THR A 12 37.67 4.51 2.74
CA THR A 12 37.40 3.41 1.82
C THR A 12 37.25 2.08 2.57
N LEU A 13 38.13 1.80 3.55
CA LEU A 13 38.02 0.60 4.37
C LEU A 13 36.71 0.53 5.15
N LEU A 14 36.29 1.65 5.75
CA LEU A 14 35.01 1.72 6.49
C LEU A 14 33.82 1.45 5.56
N VAL A 15 33.81 2.03 4.36
CA VAL A 15 32.75 1.77 3.37
C VAL A 15 32.73 0.30 2.95
N LEU A 16 33.90 -0.33 2.76
CA LEU A 16 33.98 -1.76 2.43
C LEU A 16 33.41 -2.63 3.56
N ILE A 17 33.76 -2.33 4.82
CA ILE A 17 33.21 -3.05 5.99
C ILE A 17 31.69 -2.90 6.06
N MET A 18 31.17 -1.69 5.86
CA MET A 18 29.73 -1.45 5.83
C MET A 18 29.03 -2.21 4.68
N GLY A 19 29.65 -2.24 3.50
CA GLY A 19 29.13 -2.99 2.35
C GLY A 19 29.07 -4.49 2.60
N VAL A 20 30.13 -5.08 3.17
CA VAL A 20 30.15 -6.50 3.54
C VAL A 20 29.08 -6.79 4.61
N TYR A 21 28.97 -5.95 5.63
CA TYR A 21 27.92 -6.11 6.66
C TYR A 21 26.52 -6.08 6.05
N PHE A 22 26.25 -5.11 5.17
CA PHE A 22 24.95 -4.98 4.50
C PHE A 22 24.62 -6.20 3.63
N LEU A 23 25.61 -6.77 2.93
CA LEU A 23 25.42 -7.93 2.05
C LEU A 23 25.35 -9.27 2.80
N SER A 24 25.99 -9.39 3.95
CA SER A 24 26.00 -10.63 4.74
C SER A 24 24.95 -10.68 5.85
N ASN A 25 24.30 -9.56 6.18
CA ASN A 25 23.28 -9.53 7.23
C ASN A 25 21.92 -10.01 6.69
N PRO A 26 21.35 -11.09 7.26
CA PRO A 26 20.10 -11.69 6.76
C PRO A 26 18.88 -10.76 6.88
N SER A 27 18.88 -9.82 7.83
CA SER A 27 17.83 -8.80 7.93
C SER A 27 17.83 -7.89 6.70
N TYR A 28 19.01 -7.41 6.29
CA TYR A 28 19.15 -6.52 5.14
C TYR A 28 18.79 -7.24 3.84
N GLU A 29 19.27 -8.47 3.66
CA GLU A 29 18.89 -9.30 2.51
C GLU A 29 17.37 -9.44 2.37
N LYS A 30 16.68 -9.81 3.46
CA LYS A 30 15.22 -9.93 3.46
C LYS A 30 14.52 -8.60 3.19
N SER A 31 15.01 -7.49 3.75
CA SER A 31 14.41 -6.17 3.52
C SER A 31 14.55 -5.71 2.06
N ILE A 32 15.62 -6.09 1.36
CA ILE A 32 15.81 -5.82 -0.06
C ILE A 32 14.81 -6.64 -0.90
N ARG A 33 14.65 -7.94 -0.59
CA ARG A 33 13.64 -8.77 -1.26
C ARG A 33 12.24 -8.25 -1.00
N ALA A 34 11.93 -7.85 0.24
CA ALA A 34 10.66 -7.22 0.57
C ALA A 34 10.42 -5.96 -0.26
N LYS A 35 11.45 -5.12 -0.44
CA LYS A 35 11.37 -3.93 -1.30
C LYS A 35 11.10 -4.33 -2.75
N TYR A 36 11.78 -5.35 -3.28
CA TYR A 36 11.52 -5.85 -4.63
C TYR A 36 10.04 -6.24 -4.82
N TYR A 37 9.49 -7.06 -3.92
CA TYR A 37 8.08 -7.47 -4.01
C TYR A 37 7.12 -6.29 -3.87
N TYR A 38 7.46 -5.31 -3.05
CA TYR A 38 6.69 -4.08 -2.91
C TYR A 38 6.60 -3.32 -4.24
N GLU A 39 7.75 -3.12 -4.90
CA GLU A 39 7.81 -2.42 -6.19
C GLU A 39 7.13 -3.21 -7.32
N THR A 40 7.01 -4.53 -7.21
CA THR A 40 6.27 -5.36 -8.18
C THR A 40 4.78 -5.49 -7.84
N GLY A 41 4.30 -4.83 -6.78
CA GLY A 41 2.90 -4.84 -6.35
C GLY A 41 2.46 -6.06 -5.52
N ASP A 42 3.37 -6.97 -5.15
CA ASP A 42 3.06 -8.10 -4.27
C ASP A 42 3.21 -7.67 -2.80
N TYR A 43 2.24 -6.88 -2.34
CA TYR A 43 2.28 -6.28 -1.01
C TYR A 43 2.16 -7.31 0.13
N LYS A 44 1.60 -8.50 -0.13
CA LYS A 44 1.48 -9.55 0.88
C LYS A 44 2.84 -10.18 1.15
N GLU A 45 3.54 -10.57 0.09
CA GLU A 45 4.88 -11.15 0.20
C GLU A 45 5.87 -10.10 0.74
N ALA A 46 5.79 -8.87 0.24
CA ALA A 46 6.58 -7.75 0.75
C ALA A 46 6.39 -7.55 2.27
N LEU A 47 5.15 -7.59 2.76
CA LEU A 47 4.87 -7.48 4.19
C LEU A 47 5.44 -8.65 5.00
N SER A 48 5.33 -9.88 4.48
CA SER A 48 5.86 -11.07 5.15
C SER A 48 7.37 -10.95 5.37
N LEU A 49 8.10 -10.70 4.28
CA LEU A 49 9.56 -10.58 4.31
C LEU A 49 10.02 -9.36 5.14
N ALA A 50 9.32 -8.24 5.07
CA ALA A 50 9.65 -7.05 5.86
C ALA A 50 9.47 -7.29 7.36
N LYS A 51 8.42 -8.03 7.77
CA LYS A 51 8.24 -8.43 9.17
C LYS A 51 9.37 -9.33 9.64
N GLU A 52 9.73 -10.34 8.84
CA GLU A 52 10.84 -11.22 9.18
C GLU A 52 12.16 -10.46 9.31
N ALA A 53 12.44 -9.55 8.38
CA ALA A 53 13.62 -8.69 8.43
C ALA A 53 13.65 -7.82 9.69
N PHE A 54 12.50 -7.22 10.04
CA PHE A 54 12.37 -6.38 11.24
C PHE A 54 12.49 -7.19 12.54
N THR A 55 12.02 -8.44 12.56
CA THR A 55 12.22 -9.34 13.70
C THR A 55 13.69 -9.71 13.89
N LEU A 56 14.45 -9.88 12.80
CA LEU A 56 15.89 -10.15 12.86
C LEU A 56 16.69 -8.92 13.31
N ASP A 57 16.28 -7.72 12.91
CA ASP A 57 16.88 -6.46 13.34
C ASP A 57 15.83 -5.33 13.35
N VAL A 58 15.43 -4.93 14.56
CA VAL A 58 14.44 -3.87 14.78
C VAL A 58 14.94 -2.48 14.39
N TYR A 59 16.25 -2.31 14.21
CA TYR A 59 16.86 -1.06 13.76
C TYR A 59 17.02 -1.00 12.24
N ASN A 60 16.68 -2.06 11.52
CA ASN A 60 16.64 -2.05 10.07
C ASN A 60 15.52 -1.12 9.59
N ARG A 61 15.88 0.13 9.29
CA ARG A 61 14.97 1.17 8.80
C ARG A 61 14.32 0.79 7.47
N MET A 62 15.01 0.04 6.60
CA MET A 62 14.44 -0.43 5.34
C MET A 62 13.29 -1.40 5.60
N ALA A 63 13.50 -2.39 6.47
CA ALA A 63 12.46 -3.33 6.87
C ALA A 63 11.24 -2.62 7.48
N SER A 64 11.48 -1.70 8.42
CA SER A 64 10.42 -0.90 9.06
C SER A 64 9.62 -0.08 8.03
N THR A 65 10.32 0.57 7.09
CA THR A 65 9.70 1.37 6.04
C THR A 65 8.84 0.49 5.13
N VAL A 66 9.42 -0.56 4.53
CA VAL A 66 8.70 -1.45 3.62
C VAL A 66 7.51 -2.11 4.30
N MET A 67 7.64 -2.50 5.57
CA MET A 67 6.51 -3.02 6.35
C MET A 67 5.36 -2.02 6.43
N ALA A 68 5.62 -0.76 6.76
CA ALA A 68 4.60 0.29 6.83
C ALA A 68 3.98 0.59 5.46
N GLN A 69 4.79 0.63 4.41
CA GLN A 69 4.34 0.82 3.03
C GLN A 69 3.41 -0.32 2.59
N SER A 70 3.79 -1.57 2.82
CA SER A 70 3.01 -2.76 2.44
C SER A 70 1.69 -2.85 3.21
N ILE A 71 1.69 -2.56 4.53
CA ILE A 71 0.44 -2.51 5.32
C ILE A 71 -0.53 -1.49 4.73
N THR A 72 -0.03 -0.30 4.39
CA THR A 72 -0.87 0.75 3.81
C THR A 72 -1.38 0.33 2.44
N SER A 73 -0.51 -0.17 1.58
CA SER A 73 -0.86 -0.58 0.21
C SER A 73 -1.92 -1.69 0.22
N LEU A 74 -1.82 -2.66 1.14
CA LEU A 74 -2.85 -3.70 1.32
C LEU A 74 -4.23 -3.15 1.69
N LYS A 75 -4.29 -2.09 2.51
CA LYS A 75 -5.57 -1.43 2.85
C LYS A 75 -6.19 -0.76 1.61
N TYR A 76 -5.36 -0.14 0.78
CA TYR A 76 -5.80 0.49 -0.47
C TYR A 76 -6.28 -0.56 -1.47
N SER A 77 -5.53 -1.66 -1.65
CA SER A 77 -5.95 -2.77 -2.50
C SER A 77 -7.29 -3.37 -2.04
N ALA A 78 -7.46 -3.58 -0.73
CA ALA A 78 -8.73 -4.08 -0.18
C ALA A 78 -9.91 -3.15 -0.48
N TYR A 79 -9.72 -1.83 -0.33
CA TYR A 79 -10.75 -0.85 -0.70
C TYR A 79 -11.11 -0.93 -2.19
N ILE A 80 -10.11 -1.03 -3.07
CA ILE A 80 -10.33 -1.13 -4.52
C ILE A 80 -11.08 -2.42 -4.87
N ASP A 81 -10.74 -3.53 -4.22
CA ASP A 81 -11.42 -4.81 -4.44
C ASP A 81 -12.89 -4.75 -4.01
N ASP A 82 -13.17 -4.16 -2.85
CA ASP A 82 -14.53 -3.91 -2.40
C ASP A 82 -15.27 -2.97 -3.35
N ALA A 83 -14.63 -1.88 -3.81
CA ALA A 83 -15.19 -0.95 -4.78
C ALA A 83 -15.61 -1.65 -6.07
N LYS A 84 -14.74 -2.50 -6.65
CA LYS A 84 -15.02 -3.29 -7.85
C LYS A 84 -16.20 -4.24 -7.63
N LYS A 85 -16.20 -4.96 -6.50
CA LYS A 85 -17.27 -5.90 -6.14
C LYS A 85 -18.61 -5.19 -6.01
N TYR A 86 -18.65 -4.06 -5.32
CA TYR A 86 -19.88 -3.31 -5.11
C TYR A 86 -20.37 -2.62 -6.37
N MET A 87 -19.46 -2.07 -7.19
CA MET A 87 -19.84 -1.49 -8.47
C MET A 87 -20.45 -2.54 -9.40
N LYS A 88 -19.95 -3.78 -9.39
CA LYS A 88 -20.58 -4.90 -10.10
C LYS A 88 -22.01 -5.13 -9.63
N GLN A 89 -22.26 -5.18 -8.32
CA GLN A 89 -23.61 -5.34 -7.77
C GLN A 89 -24.54 -4.19 -8.15
N ILE A 90 -24.04 -2.96 -8.13
CA ILE A 90 -24.81 -1.77 -8.56
C ILE A 90 -25.18 -1.89 -10.03
N ASN A 91 -24.24 -2.29 -10.89
CA ASN A 91 -24.49 -2.46 -12.32
C ASN A 91 -25.52 -3.57 -12.60
N GLU A 92 -25.48 -4.67 -11.84
CA GLU A 92 -26.49 -5.73 -11.93
C GLU A 92 -27.89 -5.22 -11.55
N ILE A 93 -27.99 -4.34 -10.54
CA ILE A 93 -29.25 -3.68 -10.17
C ILE A 93 -29.71 -2.71 -11.27
N ALA A 94 -28.78 -1.90 -11.80
CA ALA A 94 -29.07 -0.91 -12.82
C ALA A 94 -29.48 -1.52 -14.18
N ALA A 95 -29.13 -2.79 -14.43
CA ALA A 95 -29.50 -3.52 -15.63
C ALA A 95 -30.94 -4.10 -15.59
N LYS A 96 -31.63 -4.04 -14.45
CA LYS A 96 -33.03 -4.47 -14.34
C LYS A 96 -33.94 -3.56 -15.18
N GLU A 97 -35.02 -4.11 -15.72
CA GLU A 97 -36.02 -3.34 -16.49
C GLU A 97 -36.62 -2.18 -15.69
N SER A 98 -36.73 -2.34 -14.36
CA SER A 98 -37.11 -1.27 -13.44
C SER A 98 -36.34 -1.40 -12.14
N ILE A 99 -36.01 -0.25 -11.54
CA ILE A 99 -35.30 -0.16 -10.26
C ILE A 99 -36.33 0.10 -9.17
N SER A 100 -36.44 -0.83 -8.21
CA SER A 100 -37.35 -0.69 -7.07
C SER A 100 -36.81 0.27 -6.00
N ASP A 101 -37.65 0.67 -5.05
CA ASP A 101 -37.21 1.45 -3.89
C ASP A 101 -36.23 0.68 -3.00
N ALA A 102 -36.40 -0.64 -2.89
CA ALA A 102 -35.47 -1.52 -2.20
C ALA A 102 -34.10 -1.57 -2.90
N ASP A 103 -34.09 -1.58 -4.24
CA ASP A 103 -32.87 -1.50 -5.03
C ASP A 103 -32.15 -0.17 -4.83
N ARG A 104 -32.89 0.95 -4.84
CA ARG A 104 -32.33 2.29 -4.53
C ARG A 104 -31.74 2.34 -3.13
N ALA A 105 -32.46 1.84 -2.12
CA ALA A 105 -31.97 1.78 -0.74
C ALA A 105 -30.69 0.94 -0.62
N LYS A 106 -30.59 -0.17 -1.36
CA LYS A 106 -29.39 -0.99 -1.39
C LYS A 106 -28.19 -0.27 -2.01
N ILE A 107 -28.40 0.44 -3.13
CA ILE A 107 -27.33 1.24 -3.75
C ILE A 107 -26.85 2.35 -2.80
N ARG A 108 -27.78 3.05 -2.13
CA ARG A 108 -27.46 4.06 -1.11
C ARG A 108 -26.56 3.49 -0.01
N LEU A 109 -26.98 2.38 0.60
CA LEU A 109 -26.22 1.72 1.66
C LEU A 109 -24.80 1.34 1.20
N ILE A 110 -24.66 0.80 -0.01
CA ILE A 110 -23.36 0.47 -0.58
C ILE A 110 -22.49 1.72 -0.69
N CYS A 111 -23.03 2.83 -1.20
CA CYS A 111 -22.28 4.08 -1.33
C CYS A 111 -21.84 4.58 0.04
N GLU A 112 -22.74 4.64 1.02
CA GLU A 112 -22.43 5.08 2.40
C GLU A 112 -21.32 4.24 3.05
N ILE A 113 -21.35 2.92 2.86
CA ILE A 113 -20.29 2.01 3.32
C ILE A 113 -18.95 2.38 2.68
N MET A 114 -18.92 2.59 1.36
CA MET A 114 -17.68 2.89 0.64
C MET A 114 -17.10 4.26 1.00
N LEU A 115 -17.94 5.29 1.15
CA LEU A 115 -17.50 6.61 1.61
C LEU A 115 -16.96 6.55 3.04
N SER A 116 -17.65 5.81 3.92
CA SER A 116 -17.21 5.61 5.31
C SER A 116 -15.90 4.82 5.40
N SER A 117 -15.67 3.88 4.48
CA SER A 117 -14.42 3.12 4.40
C SER A 117 -13.26 4.01 3.92
N TYR A 118 -13.51 4.89 2.95
CA TYR A 118 -12.50 5.81 2.43
C TYR A 118 -11.94 6.76 3.50
N ILE A 119 -12.81 7.32 4.36
CA ILE A 119 -12.40 8.21 5.46
C ILE A 119 -11.42 7.52 6.44
N LYS A 120 -11.50 6.19 6.54
CA LYS A 120 -10.63 5.38 7.42
C LYS A 120 -9.28 5.03 6.77
N LEU A 121 -9.08 5.33 5.48
CA LEU A 121 -7.78 5.17 4.84
C LEU A 121 -6.85 6.29 5.29
N ALA A 122 -5.73 5.91 5.90
CA ALA A 122 -4.74 6.88 6.35
C ALA A 122 -4.05 7.50 5.12
N PRO A 123 -4.04 8.84 4.97
CA PRO A 123 -3.29 9.49 3.90
C PRO A 123 -1.79 9.18 4.10
N SER A 124 -1.14 8.70 3.04
CA SER A 124 0.26 8.29 3.10
C SER A 124 1.00 8.70 1.83
N VAL A 125 2.05 9.49 2.02
CA VAL A 125 3.04 9.85 0.97
C VAL A 125 3.97 8.69 0.60
N VAL A 126 3.90 7.57 1.33
CA VAL A 126 4.81 6.43 1.19
C VAL A 126 4.13 5.25 0.46
N THR A 127 2.95 5.47 -0.13
CA THR A 127 2.13 4.45 -0.80
C THR A 127 2.22 4.60 -2.32
N ASP A 128 2.03 3.50 -3.05
CA ASP A 128 1.92 3.50 -4.50
C ASP A 128 0.92 4.57 -4.98
N ALA A 129 1.40 5.47 -5.84
CA ALA A 129 0.63 6.59 -6.37
C ALA A 129 -0.57 6.12 -7.19
N ASP A 130 -0.46 4.98 -7.88
CA ASP A 130 -1.55 4.43 -8.68
C ASP A 130 -2.68 3.91 -7.78
N LEU A 131 -2.35 3.26 -6.66
CA LEU A 131 -3.34 2.88 -5.65
C LEU A 131 -4.06 4.11 -5.08
N VAL A 132 -3.31 5.16 -4.74
CA VAL A 132 -3.90 6.40 -4.19
C VAL A 132 -4.87 7.02 -5.18
N LYS A 133 -4.48 7.09 -6.46
CA LYS A 133 -5.30 7.63 -7.54
C LYS A 133 -6.56 6.78 -7.76
N ASP A 134 -6.44 5.46 -7.79
CA ASP A 134 -7.57 4.56 -8.02
C ASP A 134 -8.60 4.63 -6.90
N VAL A 135 -8.16 4.61 -5.64
CA VAL A 135 -9.05 4.78 -4.48
C VAL A 135 -9.78 6.12 -4.57
N ALA A 136 -9.08 7.22 -4.87
CA ALA A 136 -9.70 8.54 -5.00
C ALA A 136 -10.75 8.58 -6.13
N ASN A 137 -10.46 7.95 -7.28
CA ASN A 137 -11.39 7.84 -8.39
C ASN A 137 -12.66 7.05 -8.02
N TYR A 138 -12.50 5.91 -7.34
CA TYR A 138 -13.65 5.13 -6.87
C TYR A 138 -14.48 5.91 -5.85
N ASN A 139 -13.84 6.54 -4.87
CA ASN A 139 -14.54 7.35 -3.87
C ASN A 139 -15.41 8.44 -4.52
N LEU A 140 -14.82 9.22 -5.44
CA LEU A 140 -15.54 10.25 -6.18
C LEU A 140 -16.68 9.67 -7.05
N GLY A 141 -16.52 8.45 -7.56
CA GLY A 141 -17.58 7.72 -8.24
C GLY A 141 -18.76 7.39 -7.32
N PHE A 142 -18.49 6.90 -6.10
CA PHE A 142 -19.52 6.61 -5.10
C PHE A 142 -20.20 7.88 -4.58
N GLU A 143 -19.48 8.99 -4.39
CA GLU A 143 -20.06 10.29 -4.02
C GLU A 143 -21.11 10.72 -5.06
N LYS A 144 -20.72 10.74 -6.34
CA LYS A 144 -21.61 11.12 -7.44
C LYS A 144 -22.79 10.17 -7.60
N LEU A 145 -22.63 8.90 -7.28
CA LEU A 145 -23.72 7.92 -7.35
C LEU A 145 -24.72 8.15 -6.22
N LEU A 146 -24.25 8.38 -5.00
CA LEU A 146 -25.09 8.67 -3.84
C LEU A 146 -25.95 9.92 -4.08
N GLU A 147 -25.34 10.99 -4.59
CA GLU A 147 -26.06 12.24 -4.94
C GLU A 147 -27.22 12.01 -5.92
N LYS A 148 -27.10 11.03 -6.83
CA LYS A 148 -28.15 10.70 -7.80
C LYS A 148 -29.25 9.82 -7.22
N VAL A 149 -28.91 8.97 -6.25
CA VAL A 149 -29.87 8.06 -5.59
C VAL A 149 -30.67 8.75 -4.50
N ASP A 150 -30.13 9.84 -3.94
CA ASP A 150 -30.80 10.70 -2.95
C ASP A 150 -31.76 11.74 -3.55
N ARG A 151 -31.76 11.91 -4.87
CA ARG A 151 -32.72 12.72 -5.63
C ARG A 151 -33.89 11.88 -6.12
#